data_AF-A0AAD8HND4-F1
#
_entry.id   AF-A0AAD8HND4-F1
#
_cell.length_a   1.000
_cell.length_b   1.000
_cell.length_c   1.000
_cell.angle_alpha   90.00
_cell.angle_beta   90.00
_cell.angle_gamma   90.00
#
_symmetry.space_group_name_H-M   'P 1'
#
loop_
_entity.id
_entity.type
_entity.pdbx_description
1 polymer ?
#
loop_
_entity_poly.entity_id
_entity_poly.type
_entity_poly.pdbx_seq_one_letter_code
_entity_poly.pdbx_strand_id
1 'polypeptide(L)'
;MSVAGSWTQNAIQATNAWLKEGPRQRCITRDLKWGVHVPHEKFMDKVFYVLFDAPIRYVSITSCYTSEWEKWWKNPENVELYQFMGKDNVPFHNVSILVFSKPVLRSIISIKK
;
A
#
# COMPACT_ATOMS: atom_id res chain seq x y z
N MET A 1 -15.48 10.04 18.58
CA MET A 1 -14.24 10.85 18.62
C MET A 1 -13.06 9.92 18.43
N SER A 2 -11.99 10.37 17.74
CA SER A 2 -10.74 9.60 17.68
C SER A 2 -10.06 9.65 19.05
N VAL A 3 -9.55 8.52 19.51
CA VAL A 3 -8.72 8.45 20.73
C VAL A 3 -7.26 8.64 20.34
N ALA A 4 -6.43 9.24 21.20
CA ALA A 4 -5.00 9.39 20.92
C ALA A 4 -4.35 8.01 20.66
N GLY A 5 -3.51 7.91 19.63
CA GLY A 5 -2.90 6.64 19.21
C GLY A 5 -3.87 5.63 18.58
N SER A 6 -5.14 5.99 18.38
CA SER A 6 -6.17 5.10 17.82
C SER A 6 -6.73 5.62 16.50
N TRP A 7 -7.19 4.70 15.67
CA TRP A 7 -7.85 5.04 14.41
C TRP A 7 -9.13 5.84 14.65
N THR A 8 -9.48 6.70 13.69
CA THR A 8 -10.75 7.41 13.75
C THR A 8 -11.92 6.42 13.67
N GLN A 9 -13.02 6.71 14.37
CA GLN A 9 -14.21 5.85 14.37
C GLN A 9 -14.75 5.57 12.96
N ASN A 10 -14.70 6.58 12.08
CA ASN A 10 -15.10 6.43 10.69
C ASN A 10 -14.20 5.43 9.94
N ALA A 11 -12.88 5.48 10.20
CA ALA A 11 -11.94 4.56 9.58
C ALA A 11 -12.17 3.11 10.02
N ILE A 12 -12.47 2.91 11.31
CA ILE A 12 -12.79 1.59 11.87
C ILE A 12 -14.07 1.04 11.23
N GLN A 13 -15.13 1.83 11.17
CA GLN A 13 -16.41 1.40 10.59
C GLN A 13 -16.29 1.06 9.11
N ALA A 14 -15.61 1.90 8.33
CA ALA A 14 -15.36 1.64 6.91
C ALA A 14 -14.56 0.35 6.72
N THR A 15 -13.51 0.13 7.51
CA THR A 15 -12.69 -1.09 7.42
C THR A 15 -13.51 -2.33 7.77
N ASN A 16 -14.32 -2.27 8.83
CA ASN A 16 -15.19 -3.38 9.23
C ASN A 16 -16.25 -3.71 8.17
N ALA A 17 -16.83 -2.69 7.52
CA ALA A 17 -17.78 -2.90 6.42
C ALA A 17 -17.12 -3.66 5.26
N TRP A 18 -15.90 -3.25 4.88
CA TRP A 18 -15.12 -3.91 3.84
C TRP A 18 -14.70 -5.34 4.21
N LEU A 19 -14.31 -5.58 5.47
CA LEU A 19 -13.99 -6.92 5.96
C LEU A 19 -15.22 -7.84 5.97
N LYS A 20 -16.41 -7.31 6.31
CA LYS A 20 -17.67 -8.04 6.31
C LYS A 20 -18.10 -8.48 4.90
N GLU A 21 -17.83 -7.67 3.89
CA GLU A 21 -18.06 -8.05 2.49
C GLU A 21 -17.09 -9.12 1.95
N GLY A 22 -15.97 -9.33 2.65
CA GLY A 22 -14.94 -10.29 2.29
C GLY A 22 -13.97 -9.79 1.22
N PRO A 23 -12.73 -10.32 1.18
CA PRO A 23 -11.73 -9.93 0.20
C PRO A 23 -12.15 -10.38 -1.20
N ARG A 24 -12.58 -9.43 -2.03
CA ARG A 24 -12.80 -9.68 -3.45
C ARG A 24 -11.49 -9.58 -4.21
N GLN A 25 -11.26 -10.50 -5.15
CA GLN A 25 -10.14 -10.38 -6.07
C GLN A 25 -10.29 -9.10 -6.89
N ARG A 26 -9.26 -8.24 -6.87
CA ARG A 26 -9.20 -7.00 -7.64
C ARG A 26 -8.10 -7.10 -8.67
N CYS A 27 -8.37 -6.62 -9.88
CA CYS A 27 -7.37 -6.60 -10.95
C CYS A 27 -6.29 -5.54 -10.65
N ILE A 28 -5.03 -5.98 -10.61
CA ILE A 28 -3.84 -5.16 -10.28
C ILE A 28 -3.10 -4.63 -11.51
N THR A 29 -3.51 -5.01 -12.73
CA THR A 29 -2.89 -4.56 -13.99
C THR A 29 -3.86 -3.74 -14.83
N ARG A 30 -3.34 -2.87 -15.69
CA ARG A 30 -4.11 -2.08 -16.66
C ARG A 30 -3.40 -2.00 -17.99
N ASP A 31 -4.21 -1.92 -19.04
CA ASP A 31 -3.79 -1.69 -20.42
C ASP A 31 -3.61 -0.18 -20.67
N LEU A 32 -2.54 0.38 -20.11
CA LEU A 32 -2.17 1.79 -20.27
C LEU A 32 -0.70 1.89 -20.64
N LYS A 33 -0.35 2.91 -21.42
CA LYS A 33 1.05 3.18 -21.80
C LYS A 33 1.83 3.95 -20.73
N TRP A 34 1.13 4.60 -19.79
CA TRP A 34 1.74 5.43 -18.74
C TRP A 34 1.52 4.81 -17.36
N GLY A 35 2.60 4.35 -16.73
CA GLY A 35 2.59 3.75 -15.41
C GLY A 35 3.84 2.93 -15.13
N VAL A 36 3.87 2.23 -13.99
CA VAL A 36 4.94 1.29 -13.65
C VAL A 36 4.71 -0.02 -14.39
N HIS A 37 5.64 -0.40 -15.28
CA HIS A 37 5.55 -1.66 -16.03
C HIS A 37 5.60 -2.87 -15.10
N VAL A 38 4.83 -3.90 -15.45
CA VAL A 38 4.83 -5.16 -14.71
C VAL A 38 6.08 -5.95 -15.09
N PRO A 39 6.94 -6.35 -14.12
CA PRO A 39 8.16 -7.10 -14.41
C PRO A 39 7.84 -8.58 -14.63
N HIS A 40 7.08 -8.88 -15.69
CA HIS A 40 6.66 -10.22 -16.06
C HIS A 40 6.53 -10.33 -17.57
N GLU A 41 7.17 -11.33 -18.18
CA GLU A 41 7.25 -11.48 -19.65
C GLU A 41 5.88 -11.46 -20.35
N LYS A 42 4.87 -12.10 -19.75
CA LYS A 42 3.49 -12.12 -20.29
C LYS A 42 2.72 -10.79 -20.17
N PHE A 43 3.26 -9.79 -19.47
CA PHE A 43 2.57 -8.54 -19.15
C PHE A 43 3.43 -7.30 -19.46
N MET A 44 4.39 -7.42 -20.37
CA MET A 44 5.31 -6.34 -20.74
C MET A 44 4.58 -5.08 -21.24
N ASP A 45 3.44 -5.25 -21.90
CA ASP A 45 2.63 -4.14 -22.42
C ASP A 45 1.62 -3.58 -21.40
N LYS A 46 1.63 -4.11 -20.16
CA LYS A 46 0.72 -3.68 -19.10
C LYS A 46 1.47 -2.94 -18.00
N VAL A 47 0.74 -2.03 -17.36
CA VAL A 47 1.21 -1.31 -16.18
C VAL A 47 0.44 -1.73 -14.94
N PHE A 48 1.03 -1.52 -13.77
CA PHE A 48 0.32 -1.67 -12.51
C PHE A 48 -0.83 -0.66 -12.41
N TYR A 49 -1.92 -1.11 -11.82
CA TYR A 49 -3.05 -0.25 -11.52
C TYR A 49 -2.67 0.73 -10.40
N VAL A 50 -3.02 2.02 -10.55
CA VAL A 50 -2.59 3.07 -9.63
C VAL A 50 -2.95 2.82 -8.16
N LEU A 51 -4.09 2.17 -7.89
CA LEU A 51 -4.51 1.86 -6.52
C LEU A 51 -3.65 0.76 -5.88
N PHE A 52 -2.90 0.00 -6.68
CA PHE A 52 -1.99 -1.03 -6.23
C PHE A 52 -0.60 -0.46 -5.90
N ASP A 53 -0.04 0.40 -6.75
CA ASP A 53 1.33 0.91 -6.57
C ASP A 53 1.39 2.24 -5.78
N ALA A 54 0.30 3.00 -5.68
CA ALA A 54 0.28 4.27 -4.95
C ALA A 54 0.76 4.16 -3.49
N PRO A 55 0.39 3.14 -2.68
CA PRO A 55 0.91 3.01 -1.32
C PRO A 55 2.42 2.72 -1.26
N ILE A 56 2.95 2.00 -2.25
CA ILE A 56 4.40 1.69 -2.35
C ILE A 56 5.20 2.97 -2.60
N ARG A 57 4.57 3.98 -3.22
CA ARG A 57 5.19 5.27 -3.50
C ARG A 57 5.70 5.97 -2.24
N TYR A 58 5.04 5.81 -1.09
CA TYR A 58 5.51 6.40 0.17
C TYR A 58 6.90 5.89 0.55
N VAL A 59 7.10 4.57 0.44
CA VAL A 59 8.40 3.92 0.68
C VAL A 59 9.44 4.39 -0.33
N SER A 60 9.05 4.47 -1.62
CA SER A 60 9.94 4.94 -2.68
C SER A 60 10.42 6.38 -2.45
N ILE A 61 9.54 7.27 -2.00
CA ILE A 61 9.89 8.67 -1.68
C ILE A 61 10.91 8.70 -0.54
N THR A 62 10.70 7.92 0.53
CA THR A 62 11.67 7.85 1.63
C THR A 62 13.02 7.27 1.17
N SER A 63 13.01 6.30 0.25
CA SER A 63 14.25 5.74 -0.30
C SER A 63 15.05 6.73 -1.14
N CYS A 64 14.38 7.67 -1.82
CA CYS A 64 15.04 8.78 -2.50
C CYS A 64 15.59 9.83 -1.53
N TYR A 65 14.99 9.97 -0.35
CA TYR A 65 15.41 10.92 0.66
C TYR A 65 16.60 10.42 1.49
N THR A 66 16.62 9.13 1.85
CA THR A 66 17.68 8.54 2.68
C THR A 66 17.96 7.09 2.32
N SER A 67 19.24 6.70 2.38
CA SER A 67 19.68 5.31 2.25
C SER A 67 19.20 4.44 3.40
N GLU A 68 18.88 5.03 4.55
CA GLU A 68 18.41 4.33 5.75
C GLU A 68 16.87 4.19 5.82
N TRP A 69 16.17 4.32 4.70
CA TRP A 69 14.70 4.28 4.63
C TRP A 69 14.10 3.00 5.24
N GLU A 70 14.85 1.89 5.22
CA GLU A 70 14.43 0.63 5.83
C GLU A 70 14.19 0.76 7.34
N LYS A 71 14.96 1.62 8.04
CA LYS A 71 14.77 1.86 9.48
C LYS A 71 13.43 2.53 9.79
N TRP A 72 12.83 3.23 8.83
CA TRP A 72 11.52 3.86 8.97
C TRP A 72 10.37 2.91 8.63
N TRP A 73 10.52 2.12 7.55
CA TRP A 73 9.43 1.30 7.02
C TRP A 73 9.45 -0.16 7.48
N LYS A 74 10.55 -0.66 8.03
CA LYS A 74 10.72 -2.04 8.52
C LYS A 74 10.98 -2.15 10.03
N ASN A 75 10.71 -1.09 10.81
CA ASN A 75 10.94 -1.07 12.26
C ASN A 75 9.66 -0.75 13.04
N PRO A 76 8.67 -1.67 13.08
CA PRO A 76 7.39 -1.41 13.73
C PRO A 76 7.49 -1.24 15.25
N GLU A 77 8.58 -1.67 15.88
CA GLU A 77 8.78 -1.56 17.33
C GLU A 77 9.14 -0.15 17.78
N ASN A 78 9.79 0.63 16.92
CA ASN A 78 10.30 1.96 17.27
C ASN A 78 9.67 3.09 16.43
N VAL A 79 8.82 2.76 15.46
CA VAL A 79 8.22 3.73 14.53
C VAL A 79 6.71 3.68 14.61
N GLU A 80 6.12 4.79 15.01
CA GLU A 80 4.67 5.00 14.92
C GLU A 80 4.31 5.64 13.56
N LEU A 81 3.55 4.91 12.75
CA LEU A 81 3.11 5.37 11.43
C LEU A 81 1.75 6.07 11.52
N TYR A 82 1.73 7.37 11.27
CA TYR A 82 0.51 8.17 11.16
C TYR A 82 0.18 8.46 9.68
N GLN A 83 -1.05 8.15 9.26
CA GLN A 83 -1.51 8.36 7.90
C GLN A 83 -2.72 9.30 7.88
N PHE A 84 -2.56 10.47 7.28
CA PHE A 84 -3.62 11.45 7.10
C PHE A 84 -4.17 11.34 5.68
N MET A 85 -5.49 11.15 5.57
CA MET A 85 -6.15 10.96 4.28
C MET A 85 -7.63 11.34 4.35
N GLY A 86 -8.25 11.55 3.17
CA GLY A 86 -9.70 11.73 3.05
C GLY A 86 -10.46 10.41 3.25
N LYS A 87 -11.75 10.51 3.56
CA LYS A 87 -12.63 9.35 3.87
C LYS A 87 -12.63 8.27 2.78
N ASP A 88 -12.50 8.67 1.52
CA ASP A 88 -12.59 7.76 0.37
C ASP A 88 -11.32 6.92 0.18
N ASN A 89 -10.20 7.34 0.78
CA ASN A 89 -8.92 6.63 0.71
C ASN A 89 -8.75 5.59 1.82
N VAL A 90 -9.56 5.69 2.88
CA VAL A 90 -9.49 4.82 4.07
C VAL A 90 -9.48 3.33 3.72
N PRO A 91 -10.35 2.79 2.84
CA PRO A 91 -10.35 1.36 2.55
C PRO A 91 -9.07 0.90 1.85
N PHE A 92 -8.46 1.75 1.03
CA PHE A 92 -7.24 1.41 0.29
C PHE A 92 -6.04 1.32 1.23
N HIS A 93 -5.87 2.29 2.11
CA HIS A 93 -4.75 2.32 3.04
C HIS A 93 -4.92 1.31 4.16
N ASN A 94 -6.13 1.04 4.63
CA ASN A 94 -6.34 0.09 5.72
C ASN A 94 -6.30 -1.36 5.25
N VAL A 95 -6.97 -1.70 4.13
CA VAL A 95 -7.08 -3.10 3.70
C VAL A 95 -5.93 -3.50 2.77
N SER A 96 -5.57 -2.64 1.81
CA SER A 96 -4.58 -3.02 0.80
C SER A 96 -3.17 -3.00 1.39
N ILE A 97 -2.79 -1.96 2.16
CA ILE A 97 -1.44 -1.88 2.76
C ILE A 97 -1.15 -3.01 3.76
N LEU A 98 -2.17 -3.46 4.52
CA LEU A 98 -2.03 -4.56 5.47
C LEU A 98 -1.78 -5.91 4.80
N VAL A 99 -2.30 -6.12 3.59
CA VAL A 99 -2.04 -7.34 2.81
C VAL A 99 -0.60 -7.37 2.29
N PHE A 100 -0.02 -6.20 1.99
CA PHE A 100 1.33 -6.11 1.42
C PHE A 100 2.47 -6.26 2.43
N SER A 101 2.22 -6.01 3.72
CA SER A 101 3.26 -5.99 4.76
C SER A 101 3.82 -7.36 5.14
N LYS A 102 3.16 -8.48 4.81
CA LYS A 102 3.58 -9.82 5.28
C LYS A 102 4.38 -10.66 4.25
N PRO A 103 4.04 -10.72 2.95
CA PRO A 103 4.92 -11.43 1.98
C PRO A 103 5.24 -10.68 0.68
N VAL A 104 4.33 -9.84 0.15
CA VAL A 104 4.39 -9.35 -1.25
C VAL A 104 5.42 -8.23 -1.43
N LEU A 105 5.64 -7.36 -0.43
CA LEU A 105 6.67 -6.31 -0.52
C LEU A 105 8.08 -6.90 -0.66
N ARG A 106 8.34 -8.07 -0.05
CA ARG A 106 9.64 -8.74 -0.07
C ARG A 106 10.01 -9.20 -1.48
N SER A 107 9.03 -9.70 -2.24
CA SER A 107 9.21 -10.15 -3.63
C SER A 107 9.40 -8.98 -4.60
N ILE A 108 8.65 -7.87 -4.45
CA ILE A 108 8.75 -6.72 -5.36
C ILE A 108 10.07 -5.96 -5.15
N ILE A 109 10.54 -5.79 -3.91
CA ILE A 109 11.86 -5.18 -3.64
C ILE A 109 12.99 -6.04 -4.21
N SER A 110 12.85 -7.37 -4.16
CA SER A 110 13.83 -8.30 -4.74
C SER A 110 13.87 -8.27 -6.27
N ILE A 111 12.80 -7.85 -6.95
CA ILE A 111 12.71 -7.78 -8.42
C ILE A 111 13.23 -6.42 -8.95
N LYS A 112 13.40 -5.41 -8.09
CA LYS A 112 13.95 -4.09 -8.45
C LYS A 112 15.45 -3.92 -8.15
N LYS A 113 16.18 -5.00 -7.89
CA LYS A 113 17.65 -4.97 -7.75
C LYS A 113 18.34 -5.50 -8.99
#